data_AF-A0A966Z0M3-F1
#
_entry.id   AF-A0A966Z0M3-F1
#
_cell.length_a   1.000
_cell.length_b   1.000
_cell.length_c   1.000
_cell.angle_alpha   90.00
_cell.angle_beta   90.00
_cell.angle_gamma   90.00
#
_symmetry.space_group_name_H-M   'P 1'
#
loop_
_entity.id
_entity.type
_entity.pdbx_description
1 polymer ?
#
loop_
_entity_poly.entity_id
_entity_poly.type
_entity_poly.pdbx_seq_one_letter_code
_entity_poly.pdbx_strand_id
1 'polypeptide(L)'
;IADEWIPIKPGTDGALFMALMHELIMANQVDHPFLKRYTNSSQLVCLDPGPEEGLFLFDPESDPINADIPHNKYIWDTKSNTAKACFANDVDPALSGEYVMGPGPHQGKRVAPAFELLRRQVKSCTPEWAQKITSIPAARIRLLAKEMAHTAFKQSFELPIAWTDSFGQQHTSVTGRPVAFHAMRGLSAHSNGFQTTRALAVLMTLLGTIDRPGGFRHKAPYPRQIPPNIKPPSSENDIQVNTPLAKAPLGWPTRPEDLALDRDGKPLRIDKAYTWEHPLAAHGLMHNVITNAVKGDPYSIDTLMIFMANMSWNSTMNTMEVRQHLNAKDENGQFKIPFLVICDAFQSEM
;
A
#
# COMPACT_ATOMS: atom_id res chain seq x y z
N ILE A 1 -7.11 16.73 -22.91
CA ILE A 1 -6.59 16.48 -24.28
C ILE A 1 -5.43 15.51 -24.12
N ALA A 2 -5.37 14.45 -24.93
CA ALA A 2 -4.32 13.44 -24.88
C ALA A 2 -3.96 13.02 -26.32
N ASP A 3 -2.71 12.60 -26.54
CA ASP A 3 -2.23 12.12 -27.85
C ASP A 3 -2.78 10.74 -28.20
N GLU A 4 -3.04 9.90 -27.20
CA GLU A 4 -3.57 8.55 -27.35
C GLU A 4 -4.62 8.26 -26.26
N TRP A 5 -5.66 7.50 -26.64
CA TRP A 5 -6.61 6.91 -25.70
C TRP A 5 -6.49 5.39 -25.74
N ILE A 6 -6.22 4.79 -24.57
CA ILE A 6 -6.15 3.34 -24.40
C ILE A 6 -7.43 2.89 -23.67
N PRO A 7 -8.38 2.22 -24.37
CA PRO A 7 -9.65 1.82 -23.80
C PRO A 7 -9.51 0.56 -22.94
N ILE A 8 -8.96 0.71 -21.74
CA ILE A 8 -8.78 -0.41 -20.81
C ILE A 8 -10.11 -0.95 -20.29
N LYS A 9 -10.22 -2.28 -20.14
CA LYS A 9 -11.35 -2.90 -19.46
C LYS A 9 -11.39 -2.47 -17.97
N PRO A 10 -12.52 -1.99 -17.43
CA PRO A 10 -12.60 -1.54 -16.05
C PRO A 10 -12.08 -2.58 -15.03
N GLY A 11 -11.30 -2.12 -14.05
CA GLY A 11 -10.73 -2.97 -13.00
C GLY A 11 -9.53 -3.83 -13.41
N THR A 12 -8.98 -3.63 -14.62
CA THR A 12 -7.87 -4.45 -15.16
C THR A 12 -6.52 -3.73 -15.25
N ASP A 13 -6.44 -2.47 -14.82
CA ASP A 13 -5.22 -1.65 -14.81
C ASP A 13 -4.04 -2.35 -14.10
N GLY A 14 -4.32 -3.11 -13.03
CA GLY A 14 -3.31 -3.86 -12.31
C GLY A 14 -2.57 -4.86 -13.21
N ALA A 15 -3.28 -5.53 -14.13
CA ALA A 15 -2.66 -6.43 -15.09
C ALA A 15 -1.80 -5.69 -16.13
N LEU A 16 -2.25 -4.51 -16.58
CA LEU A 16 -1.44 -3.65 -17.44
C LEU A 16 -0.13 -3.25 -16.73
N PHE A 17 -0.21 -2.75 -15.50
CA PHE A 17 0.99 -2.35 -14.75
C PHE A 17 1.95 -3.51 -14.51
N MET A 18 1.43 -4.70 -14.16
CA MET A 18 2.26 -5.90 -14.00
C MET A 18 2.99 -6.27 -15.30
N ALA A 19 2.35 -6.11 -16.47
CA ALA A 19 3.00 -6.36 -17.75
C ALA A 19 3.99 -5.26 -18.17
N LEU A 20 3.75 -4.01 -17.81
CA LEU A 20 4.74 -2.95 -17.98
C LEU A 20 5.97 -3.21 -17.10
N MET A 21 5.77 -3.60 -15.84
CA MET A 21 6.86 -4.01 -14.94
C MET A 21 7.63 -5.22 -15.49
N HIS A 22 6.92 -6.21 -16.04
CA HIS A 22 7.55 -7.34 -16.73
C HIS A 22 8.52 -6.87 -17.83
N GLU A 23 8.03 -6.07 -18.79
CA GLU A 23 8.85 -5.59 -19.91
C GLU A 23 10.07 -4.79 -19.43
N LEU A 24 9.88 -3.87 -18.47
CA LEU A 24 10.97 -3.07 -17.92
C LEU A 24 12.02 -3.92 -17.21
N ILE A 25 11.61 -4.87 -16.36
CA ILE A 25 12.52 -5.71 -15.58
C ILE A 25 13.26 -6.71 -16.49
N MET A 26 12.56 -7.36 -17.43
CA MET A 26 13.20 -8.31 -18.36
C MET A 26 14.20 -7.61 -19.31
N ALA A 27 13.94 -6.37 -19.69
CA ALA A 27 14.86 -5.54 -20.47
C ALA A 27 15.98 -4.89 -19.64
N ASN A 28 15.99 -5.10 -18.31
CA ASN A 28 16.89 -4.42 -17.37
C ASN A 28 16.84 -2.88 -17.47
N GLN A 29 15.66 -2.33 -17.79
CA GLN A 29 15.40 -0.89 -17.92
C GLN A 29 14.70 -0.38 -16.66
N VAL A 30 15.43 -0.37 -15.55
CA VAL A 30 14.97 0.12 -14.25
C VAL A 30 16.03 1.01 -13.60
N ASP A 31 15.62 1.91 -12.70
CA ASP A 31 16.52 2.83 -11.99
C ASP A 31 17.25 2.11 -10.84
N HIS A 32 18.27 1.32 -11.16
CA HIS A 32 19.04 0.53 -10.18
C HIS A 32 19.57 1.36 -9.00
N PRO A 33 20.21 2.54 -9.20
CA PRO A 33 20.64 3.38 -8.07
C PRO A 33 19.48 3.78 -7.16
N PHE A 34 18.34 4.18 -7.74
CA PHE A 34 17.17 4.54 -6.95
C PHE A 34 16.63 3.35 -6.15
N LEU A 35 16.51 2.18 -6.79
CA LEU A 35 16.04 0.95 -6.15
C LEU A 35 16.93 0.53 -4.99
N LYS A 36 18.26 0.53 -5.17
CA LYS A 36 19.22 0.15 -4.11
C LYS A 36 19.18 1.11 -2.92
N ARG A 37 18.97 2.40 -3.16
CA ARG A 37 19.14 3.46 -2.16
C ARG A 37 17.87 3.84 -1.41
N TYR A 38 16.74 3.97 -2.11
CA TYR A 38 15.54 4.62 -1.59
C TYR A 38 14.35 3.68 -1.40
N THR A 39 14.55 2.37 -1.55
CA THR A 39 13.48 1.38 -1.50
C THR A 39 13.90 0.16 -0.69
N ASN A 40 12.96 -0.75 -0.43
CA ASN A 40 13.25 -2.05 0.17
C ASN A 40 13.78 -3.09 -0.83
N SER A 41 14.03 -2.73 -2.09
CA SER A 41 14.40 -3.65 -3.17
C SER A 41 15.60 -4.55 -2.86
N SER A 42 16.58 -4.05 -2.11
CA SER A 42 17.78 -4.79 -1.71
C SER A 42 17.66 -5.52 -0.37
N GLN A 43 16.58 -5.29 0.39
CA GLN A 43 16.39 -5.89 1.71
C GLN A 43 16.09 -7.38 1.58
N LEU A 44 16.71 -8.18 2.43
CA LEU A 44 16.68 -9.64 2.38
C LEU A 44 15.42 -10.20 3.02
N VAL A 45 14.71 -11.02 2.25
CA VAL A 45 13.50 -11.74 2.64
C VAL A 45 13.86 -13.21 2.88
N CYS A 46 13.39 -13.78 3.98
CA CYS A 46 13.55 -15.21 4.28
C CYS A 46 12.70 -16.07 3.33
N LEU A 47 13.31 -17.12 2.77
CA LEU A 47 12.66 -18.07 1.86
C LEU A 47 12.34 -19.41 2.52
N ASP A 48 12.86 -19.64 3.72
CA ASP A 48 12.68 -20.92 4.40
C ASP A 48 11.32 -20.98 5.09
N PRO A 49 10.62 -22.13 5.02
CA PRO A 49 9.36 -22.32 5.72
C PRO A 49 9.50 -22.08 7.21
N GLY A 50 8.55 -21.37 7.79
CA GLY A 50 8.50 -21.11 9.23
C GLY A 50 7.95 -19.73 9.57
N PRO A 51 8.03 -19.31 10.84
CA PRO A 51 7.46 -18.04 11.30
C PRO A 51 8.02 -16.79 10.62
N GLU A 52 9.24 -16.87 10.07
CA GLU A 52 9.90 -15.76 9.38
C GLU A 52 9.78 -15.83 7.85
N GLU A 53 9.11 -16.85 7.30
CA GLU A 53 8.91 -16.97 5.85
C GLU A 53 8.28 -15.69 5.28
N GLY A 54 8.90 -15.11 4.25
CA GLY A 54 8.42 -13.87 3.64
C GLY A 54 8.66 -12.59 4.47
N LEU A 55 9.30 -12.68 5.64
CA LEU A 55 9.68 -11.51 6.44
C LEU A 55 11.07 -10.99 6.07
N PHE A 56 11.27 -9.69 6.24
CA PHE A 56 12.59 -9.07 6.17
C PHE A 56 13.42 -9.45 7.39
N LEU A 57 14.62 -9.97 7.17
CA LEU A 57 15.54 -10.29 8.25
C LEU A 57 16.25 -9.04 8.76
N PHE A 58 16.63 -9.04 10.04
CA PHE A 58 17.33 -7.95 10.71
C PHE A 58 18.16 -8.50 11.87
N ASP A 59 19.08 -7.69 12.39
CA ASP A 59 19.85 -8.08 13.59
C ASP A 59 19.06 -7.75 14.86
N PRO A 60 18.58 -8.73 15.65
CA PRO A 60 17.83 -8.47 16.87
C PRO A 60 18.69 -7.82 17.97
N GLU A 61 20.02 -7.96 17.90
CA GLU A 61 20.95 -7.37 18.88
C GLU A 61 21.41 -5.96 18.48
N SER A 62 20.98 -5.45 17.32
CA SER A 62 21.32 -4.09 16.89
C SER A 62 20.57 -3.03 17.70
N ASP A 63 21.23 -1.90 17.94
CA ASP A 63 20.63 -0.76 18.66
C ASP A 63 19.30 -0.32 18.01
N PRO A 64 18.21 -0.23 18.78
CA PRO A 64 16.94 0.27 18.29
C PRO A 64 17.05 1.70 17.75
N ILE A 65 16.61 1.90 16.51
CA ILE A 65 16.64 3.18 15.79
C ILE A 65 15.40 4.02 16.14
N ASN A 66 14.22 3.39 16.20
CA ASN A 66 12.97 4.01 16.63
C ASN A 66 11.97 2.96 17.17
N ALA A 67 10.88 3.43 17.79
CA ALA A 67 9.93 2.56 18.47
C ALA A 67 9.11 1.64 17.54
N ASP A 68 8.85 2.06 16.29
CA ASP A 68 7.98 1.33 15.35
C ASP A 68 8.75 0.36 14.45
N ILE A 69 9.96 0.76 14.02
CA ILE A 69 10.89 -0.01 13.20
C ILE A 69 12.27 0.07 13.88
N PRO A 70 12.50 -0.76 14.91
CA PRO A 70 13.71 -0.65 15.72
C PRO A 70 14.98 -1.04 14.97
N HIS A 71 14.92 -1.97 14.03
CA HIS A 71 16.14 -2.51 13.42
C HIS A 71 16.19 -2.26 11.92
N ASN A 72 17.37 -1.86 11.44
CA ASN A 72 17.71 -1.90 10.03
C ASN A 72 17.62 -3.35 9.53
N LYS A 73 17.08 -3.52 8.33
CA LYS A 73 17.00 -4.84 7.67
C LYS A 73 18.35 -5.23 7.09
N TYR A 74 18.57 -6.52 6.87
CA TYR A 74 19.77 -6.97 6.16
C TYR A 74 19.66 -6.71 4.66
N ILE A 75 20.79 -6.41 4.03
CA ILE A 75 21.03 -6.46 2.59
C ILE A 75 22.14 -7.48 2.31
N TRP A 76 22.24 -7.99 1.09
CA TRP A 76 23.43 -8.75 0.67
C TRP A 76 24.42 -7.82 -0.02
N ASP A 77 25.61 -7.67 0.55
CA ASP A 77 26.67 -6.85 -0.04
C ASP A 77 27.49 -7.68 -1.04
N THR A 78 27.50 -7.26 -2.30
CA THR A 78 28.21 -7.96 -3.38
C THR A 78 29.73 -7.86 -3.25
N LYS A 79 30.25 -6.83 -2.56
CA LYS A 79 31.69 -6.62 -2.37
C LYS A 79 32.28 -7.63 -1.40
N SER A 80 31.69 -7.74 -0.21
CA SER A 80 32.13 -8.70 0.81
C SER A 80 31.52 -10.08 0.64
N ASN A 81 30.49 -10.21 -0.21
CA ASN A 81 29.68 -11.41 -0.37
C ASN A 81 29.11 -11.93 0.97
N THR A 82 28.61 -11.01 1.79
CA THR A 82 27.99 -11.31 3.09
C THR A 82 26.77 -10.42 3.34
N ALA A 83 25.92 -10.83 4.29
CA ALA A 83 24.84 -9.98 4.76
C ALA A 83 25.38 -8.79 5.58
N LYS A 84 24.85 -7.59 5.34
CA LYS A 84 25.18 -6.35 6.07
C LYS A 84 23.91 -5.62 6.45
N ALA A 85 23.96 -4.76 7.47
CA ALA A 85 22.84 -3.87 7.77
C ALA A 85 22.57 -2.93 6.58
N CYS A 86 21.30 -2.67 6.30
CA CYS A 86 20.90 -1.65 5.33
C CYS A 86 21.53 -0.30 5.71
N PHE A 87 21.89 0.49 4.71
CA PHE A 87 22.55 1.80 4.85
C PHE A 87 23.96 1.78 5.46
N ALA A 88 24.58 0.61 5.66
CA ALA A 88 26.00 0.54 5.99
C ALA A 88 26.84 1.27 4.93
N ASN A 89 27.93 1.91 5.36
CA ASN A 89 28.84 2.61 4.46
C ASN A 89 29.59 1.60 3.58
N ASP A 90 29.94 2.04 2.37
CA ASP A 90 30.76 1.30 1.40
C ASP A 90 30.23 -0.08 0.98
N VAL A 91 28.93 -0.33 1.10
CA VAL A 91 28.29 -1.56 0.58
C VAL A 91 27.78 -1.39 -0.85
N ASP A 92 27.71 -2.48 -1.61
CA ASP A 92 26.97 -2.57 -2.87
C ASP A 92 25.83 -3.60 -2.74
N PRO A 93 24.60 -3.17 -2.43
CA PRO A 93 23.50 -4.09 -2.21
C PRO A 93 23.09 -4.83 -3.48
N ALA A 94 22.95 -6.15 -3.38
CA ALA A 94 22.39 -6.98 -4.44
C ALA A 94 20.89 -6.71 -4.63
N LEU A 95 20.42 -6.77 -5.88
CA LEU A 95 19.00 -6.72 -6.23
C LEU A 95 18.45 -8.07 -6.72
N SER A 96 19.33 -9.01 -7.09
CA SER A 96 18.95 -10.29 -7.68
C SER A 96 19.75 -11.43 -7.07
N GLY A 97 19.22 -12.65 -7.17
CA GLY A 97 19.89 -13.87 -6.70
C GLY A 97 19.30 -14.42 -5.41
N GLU A 98 19.81 -15.58 -5.01
CA GLU A 98 19.54 -16.21 -3.71
C GLU A 98 20.85 -16.39 -2.98
N TYR A 99 20.80 -16.23 -1.66
CA TYR A 99 21.96 -16.30 -0.79
C TYR A 99 21.63 -17.14 0.44
N VAL A 100 22.67 -17.52 1.17
CA VAL A 100 22.55 -18.21 2.45
C VAL A 100 23.20 -17.34 3.50
N MET A 101 22.47 -17.07 4.58
CA MET A 101 22.95 -16.26 5.69
C MET A 101 24.17 -16.92 6.35
N GLY A 102 25.24 -16.14 6.51
CA GLY A 102 26.46 -16.56 7.22
C GLY A 102 26.28 -16.66 8.74
N PRO A 103 27.37 -16.78 9.51
CA PRO A 103 27.31 -16.85 10.97
C PRO A 103 26.53 -15.67 11.58
N GLY A 104 25.63 -15.95 12.52
CA GLY A 104 24.78 -14.95 13.16
C GLY A 104 23.38 -15.47 13.50
N PRO A 105 22.45 -14.58 13.90
CA PRO A 105 21.10 -14.95 14.39
C PRO A 105 20.23 -15.67 13.36
N HIS A 106 20.63 -15.63 12.09
CA HIS A 106 19.88 -16.21 10.97
C HIS A 106 20.71 -17.23 10.18
N GLN A 107 21.78 -17.76 10.76
CA GLN A 107 22.71 -18.65 10.07
C GLN A 107 22.02 -19.79 9.33
N GLY A 108 22.45 -20.02 8.08
CA GLY A 108 21.97 -21.11 7.24
C GLY A 108 20.64 -20.83 6.53
N LYS A 109 19.92 -19.76 6.88
CA LYS A 109 18.66 -19.42 6.22
C LYS A 109 18.87 -18.98 4.77
N ARG A 110 18.03 -19.47 3.86
CA ARG A 110 17.97 -19.00 2.48
C ARG A 110 17.23 -17.67 2.40
N VAL A 111 17.80 -16.74 1.64
CA VAL A 111 17.29 -15.38 1.49
C VAL A 111 17.39 -14.90 0.06
N ALA A 112 16.53 -13.96 -0.32
CA ALA A 112 16.64 -13.21 -1.56
C ALA A 112 16.31 -11.73 -1.34
N PRO A 113 16.90 -10.80 -2.12
CA PRO A 113 16.46 -9.42 -2.14
C PRO A 113 14.98 -9.31 -2.55
N ALA A 114 14.22 -8.38 -1.97
CA ALA A 114 12.80 -8.18 -2.33
C ALA A 114 12.58 -7.95 -3.85
N PHE A 115 13.53 -7.30 -4.54
CA PHE A 115 13.46 -7.12 -5.99
C PHE A 115 13.56 -8.42 -6.78
N GLU A 116 14.32 -9.41 -6.30
CA GLU A 116 14.37 -10.75 -6.90
C GLU A 116 12.98 -11.41 -6.84
N LEU A 117 12.27 -11.25 -5.71
CA LEU A 117 10.91 -11.76 -5.57
C LEU A 117 9.92 -11.05 -6.50
N LEU A 118 10.04 -9.73 -6.66
CA LEU A 118 9.26 -8.98 -7.65
C LEU A 118 9.54 -9.48 -9.07
N ARG A 119 10.81 -9.67 -9.43
CA ARG A 119 11.22 -10.20 -10.75
C ARG A 119 10.58 -11.55 -11.02
N ARG A 120 10.56 -12.45 -10.04
CA ARG A 120 9.89 -13.77 -10.15
C ARG A 120 8.39 -13.61 -10.32
N GLN A 121 7.77 -12.75 -9.50
CA GLN A 121 6.33 -12.51 -9.52
C GLN A 121 5.84 -12.00 -10.88
N VAL A 122 6.57 -11.06 -11.51
CA VAL A 122 6.16 -10.50 -12.81
C VAL A 122 6.65 -11.33 -14.00
N LYS A 123 7.45 -12.38 -13.80
CA LYS A 123 8.04 -13.18 -14.90
C LYS A 123 6.97 -13.74 -15.85
N SER A 124 5.82 -14.14 -15.32
CA SER A 124 4.70 -14.68 -16.11
C SER A 124 3.71 -13.61 -16.59
N CYS A 125 3.87 -12.36 -16.16
CA CYS A 125 2.99 -11.24 -16.53
C CYS A 125 3.34 -10.69 -17.91
N THR A 126 3.39 -11.52 -18.94
CA THR A 126 3.76 -11.07 -20.29
C THR A 126 2.72 -10.14 -20.91
N PRO A 127 3.06 -9.36 -21.94
CA PRO A 127 2.09 -8.60 -22.73
C PRO A 127 0.94 -9.46 -23.28
N GLU A 128 1.19 -10.71 -23.69
CA GLU A 128 0.15 -11.65 -24.14
C GLU A 128 -0.80 -12.04 -23.00
N TRP A 129 -0.27 -12.25 -21.80
CA TRP A 129 -1.07 -12.51 -20.62
C TRP A 129 -1.97 -11.31 -20.30
N ALA A 130 -1.40 -10.10 -20.29
CA ALA A 130 -2.16 -8.89 -20.02
C ALA A 130 -3.21 -8.60 -21.09
N GLN A 131 -2.91 -8.83 -22.38
CA GLN A 131 -3.88 -8.66 -23.48
C GLN A 131 -5.17 -9.44 -23.23
N LYS A 132 -5.08 -10.68 -22.74
CA LYS A 132 -6.25 -11.51 -22.43
C LYS A 132 -7.13 -10.94 -21.32
N ILE A 133 -6.57 -10.12 -20.43
CA ILE A 133 -7.26 -9.54 -19.27
C ILE A 133 -7.78 -8.15 -19.61
N THR A 134 -6.92 -7.30 -20.17
CA THR A 134 -7.17 -5.87 -20.39
C THR A 134 -7.82 -5.57 -21.73
N SER A 135 -7.76 -6.52 -22.67
CA SER A 135 -8.08 -6.34 -24.10
C SER A 135 -7.15 -5.39 -24.87
N ILE A 136 -6.08 -4.88 -24.24
CA ILE A 136 -5.09 -4.03 -24.89
C ILE A 136 -4.12 -4.92 -25.69
N PRO A 137 -3.86 -4.64 -26.98
CA PRO A 137 -2.94 -5.43 -27.79
C PRO A 137 -1.55 -5.54 -27.14
N ALA A 138 -0.99 -6.76 -27.11
CA ALA A 138 0.32 -7.06 -26.53
C ALA A 138 1.42 -6.21 -27.14
N ALA A 139 1.37 -5.97 -28.46
CA ALA A 139 2.30 -5.08 -29.15
C ALA A 139 2.26 -3.64 -28.60
N ARG A 140 1.08 -3.13 -28.25
CA ARG A 140 0.91 -1.79 -27.66
C ARG A 140 1.46 -1.75 -26.24
N ILE A 141 1.22 -2.77 -25.41
CA ILE A 141 1.78 -2.86 -24.05
C ILE A 141 3.32 -2.82 -24.09
N ARG A 142 3.95 -3.57 -25.00
CA ARG A 142 5.40 -3.52 -25.20
C ARG A 142 5.89 -2.13 -25.59
N LEU A 143 5.18 -1.49 -26.51
CA LEU A 143 5.55 -0.17 -26.99
C LEU A 143 5.44 0.88 -25.88
N LEU A 144 4.38 0.83 -25.07
CA LEU A 144 4.23 1.69 -23.89
C LEU A 144 5.38 1.53 -22.90
N ALA A 145 5.80 0.29 -22.60
CA ALA A 145 6.93 0.05 -21.71
C ALA A 145 8.24 0.64 -22.29
N LYS A 146 8.47 0.45 -23.59
CA LYS A 146 9.64 1.02 -24.29
C LYS A 146 9.64 2.54 -24.32
N GLU A 147 8.49 3.16 -24.57
CA GLU A 147 8.33 4.62 -24.55
C GLU A 147 8.58 5.17 -23.13
N MET A 148 7.99 4.56 -22.11
CA MET A 148 8.23 4.95 -20.70
C MET A 148 9.71 4.83 -20.34
N ALA A 149 10.38 3.72 -20.69
CA ALA A 149 11.80 3.54 -20.45
C ALA A 149 12.66 4.55 -21.22
N HIS A 150 12.33 4.79 -22.49
CA HIS A 150 13.03 5.77 -23.31
C HIS A 150 12.94 7.17 -22.69
N THR A 151 11.74 7.61 -22.34
CA THR A 151 11.51 8.93 -21.73
C THR A 151 12.19 9.02 -20.36
N ALA A 152 12.07 8.00 -19.50
CA ALA A 152 12.70 8.02 -18.18
C ALA A 152 14.24 8.01 -18.23
N PHE A 153 14.85 7.22 -19.11
CA PHE A 153 16.29 6.94 -19.08
C PHE A 153 17.11 7.59 -20.21
N LYS A 154 16.50 7.94 -21.34
CA LYS A 154 17.19 8.57 -22.48
C LYS A 154 16.89 10.05 -22.61
N GLN A 155 15.77 10.51 -22.04
CA GLN A 155 15.40 11.93 -21.97
C GLN A 155 15.54 12.48 -20.54
N SER A 156 16.29 11.79 -19.67
CA SER A 156 16.67 12.33 -18.37
C SER A 156 17.54 13.57 -18.52
N PHE A 157 17.40 14.51 -17.61
CA PHE A 157 18.16 15.76 -17.58
C PHE A 157 18.61 16.06 -16.15
N GLU A 158 19.57 16.95 -15.99
CA GLU A 158 20.05 17.40 -14.68
C GLU A 158 19.64 18.84 -14.44
N LEU A 159 19.14 19.13 -13.23
CA LEU A 159 18.93 20.49 -12.76
C LEU A 159 19.99 20.84 -11.71
N PRO A 160 20.67 22.00 -11.81
CA PRO A 160 21.70 22.42 -10.85
C PRO A 160 21.07 22.97 -9.56
N ILE A 161 20.28 22.13 -8.90
CA ILE A 161 19.59 22.43 -7.64
C ILE A 161 20.26 21.59 -6.57
N ALA A 162 20.92 22.24 -5.61
CA ALA A 162 21.50 21.55 -4.48
C ALA A 162 20.39 21.09 -3.52
N TRP A 163 20.56 19.89 -2.95
CA TRP A 163 19.63 19.33 -1.97
C TRP A 163 20.33 18.35 -1.04
N THR A 164 19.71 18.10 0.11
CA THR A 164 20.15 17.09 1.08
C THR A 164 19.10 15.99 1.14
N ASP A 165 19.51 14.74 1.00
CA ASP A 165 18.58 13.61 1.07
C ASP A 165 18.21 13.25 2.52
N SER A 166 17.29 12.29 2.67
CA SER A 166 16.82 11.82 3.99
C SER A 166 17.90 11.16 4.85
N PHE A 167 19.08 10.89 4.28
CA PHE A 167 20.24 10.32 4.97
C PHE A 167 21.32 11.36 5.26
N GLY A 168 21.04 12.65 5.02
CA GLY A 168 21.97 13.74 5.26
C GLY A 168 23.03 13.91 4.17
N GLN A 169 22.95 13.16 3.06
CA GLN A 169 23.89 13.28 1.96
C GLN A 169 23.58 14.54 1.14
N GLN A 170 24.60 15.37 0.93
CA GLN A 170 24.50 16.55 0.08
C GLN A 170 24.70 16.18 -1.39
N HIS A 171 23.86 16.73 -2.23
CA HIS A 171 23.87 16.57 -3.69
C HIS A 171 23.91 17.95 -4.33
N THR A 172 24.68 18.10 -5.41
CA THR A 172 24.85 19.38 -6.12
C THR A 172 23.83 19.59 -7.25
N SER A 173 23.10 18.54 -7.63
CA SER A 173 22.10 18.53 -8.70
C SER A 173 21.00 17.51 -8.44
N VAL A 174 19.90 17.63 -9.18
CA VAL A 174 18.77 16.70 -9.18
C VAL A 174 18.55 16.14 -10.57
N THR A 175 18.65 14.81 -10.70
CA THR A 175 18.26 14.10 -11.91
C THR A 175 16.75 14.16 -12.11
N GLY A 176 16.33 14.68 -13.26
CA GLY A 176 14.97 14.65 -13.77
C GLY A 176 14.62 13.33 -14.45
N ARG A 177 13.40 12.86 -14.21
CA ARG A 177 12.81 11.64 -14.80
C ARG A 177 11.42 12.01 -15.35
N PRO A 178 11.32 12.45 -16.62
CA PRO A 178 10.11 13.11 -17.15
C PRO A 178 8.98 12.15 -17.50
N VAL A 179 8.60 11.26 -16.58
CA VAL A 179 7.44 10.38 -16.70
C VAL A 179 6.56 10.59 -15.48
N ALA A 180 5.43 11.25 -15.68
CA ALA A 180 4.44 11.51 -14.63
C ALA A 180 3.21 10.61 -14.82
N PHE A 181 2.65 10.17 -13.70
CA PHE A 181 1.42 9.39 -13.66
C PHE A 181 0.33 10.21 -12.99
N HIS A 182 -0.88 10.15 -13.55
CA HIS A 182 -2.05 10.75 -12.93
C HIS A 182 -3.12 9.66 -12.76
N ALA A 183 -3.43 9.33 -11.51
CA ALA A 183 -4.40 8.32 -11.16
C ALA A 183 -5.60 8.94 -10.44
N MET A 184 -6.78 8.44 -10.74
CA MET A 184 -8.06 8.86 -10.16
C MET A 184 -8.78 7.68 -9.49
N ARG A 185 -9.91 7.96 -8.84
CA ARG A 185 -10.68 6.99 -8.03
C ARG A 185 -11.02 5.68 -8.75
N GLY A 186 -11.20 5.70 -10.08
CA GLY A 186 -11.49 4.50 -10.86
C GLY A 186 -10.45 3.39 -10.68
N LEU A 187 -9.19 3.74 -10.41
CA LEU A 187 -8.13 2.76 -10.19
C LEU A 187 -8.30 1.96 -8.89
N SER A 188 -8.82 2.61 -7.85
CA SER A 188 -8.91 2.07 -6.48
C SER A 188 -10.31 1.63 -6.07
N ALA A 189 -11.36 2.09 -6.75
CA ALA A 189 -12.77 1.76 -6.46
C ALA A 189 -13.19 0.38 -7.01
N HIS A 190 -12.34 -0.63 -6.79
CA HIS A 190 -12.57 -2.02 -7.13
C HIS A 190 -12.06 -2.92 -5.99
N SER A 191 -12.55 -4.15 -5.90
CA SER A 191 -12.11 -5.10 -4.86
C SER A 191 -10.61 -5.41 -4.92
N ASN A 192 -9.99 -5.31 -6.10
CA ASN A 192 -8.55 -5.43 -6.32
C ASN A 192 -7.80 -4.09 -6.29
N GLY A 193 -8.48 -2.97 -6.01
CA GLY A 193 -7.95 -1.61 -6.16
C GLY A 193 -6.72 -1.30 -5.31
N PHE A 194 -6.60 -1.94 -4.13
CA PHE A 194 -5.38 -1.86 -3.31
C PHE A 194 -4.16 -2.40 -4.06
N GLN A 195 -4.30 -3.58 -4.68
CA GLN A 195 -3.24 -4.22 -5.43
C GLN A 195 -2.90 -3.47 -6.71
N THR A 196 -3.91 -2.92 -7.39
CA THR A 196 -3.72 -2.07 -8.57
C THR A 196 -2.93 -0.80 -8.23
N THR A 197 -3.29 -0.11 -7.15
CA THR A 197 -2.59 1.10 -6.70
C THR A 197 -1.17 0.77 -6.26
N ARG A 198 -0.97 -0.38 -5.59
CA ARG A 198 0.37 -0.89 -5.25
C ARG A 198 1.22 -1.15 -6.48
N ALA A 199 0.67 -1.77 -7.53
CA ALA A 199 1.38 -2.03 -8.79
C ALA A 199 1.79 -0.74 -9.50
N LEU A 200 0.93 0.30 -9.49
CA LEU A 200 1.28 1.62 -10.01
C LEU A 200 2.44 2.25 -9.23
N ALA A 201 2.40 2.19 -7.89
CA ALA A 201 3.46 2.72 -7.04
C ALA A 201 4.80 2.03 -7.29
N VAL A 202 4.80 0.69 -7.45
CA VAL A 202 5.99 -0.07 -7.82
C VAL A 202 6.48 0.33 -9.22
N LEU A 203 5.60 0.45 -10.22
CA LEU A 203 5.98 0.88 -11.57
C LEU A 203 6.67 2.25 -11.58
N MET A 204 6.13 3.24 -10.85
CA MET A 204 6.76 4.56 -10.69
C MET A 204 8.14 4.45 -10.03
N THR A 205 8.27 3.56 -9.05
CA THR A 205 9.52 3.29 -8.32
C THR A 205 10.58 2.68 -9.24
N LEU A 206 10.21 1.72 -10.10
CA LEU A 206 11.10 1.10 -11.08
C LEU A 206 11.65 2.11 -12.10
N LEU A 207 10.83 3.09 -12.49
CA LEU A 207 11.23 4.17 -13.40
C LEU A 207 12.00 5.30 -12.68
N GLY A 208 12.06 5.28 -11.35
CA GLY A 208 12.71 6.31 -10.53
C GLY A 208 12.02 7.67 -10.60
N THR A 209 10.72 7.72 -10.93
CA THR A 209 10.01 8.98 -11.24
C THR A 209 9.47 9.71 -10.01
N ILE A 210 9.48 9.05 -8.86
CA ILE A 210 8.97 9.59 -7.60
C ILE A 210 9.89 10.70 -7.10
N ASP A 211 9.30 11.85 -6.81
CA ASP A 211 9.94 13.07 -6.31
C ASP A 211 11.10 13.58 -7.18
N ARG A 212 11.02 13.31 -8.50
CA ARG A 212 11.95 13.83 -9.51
C ARG A 212 11.30 14.92 -10.38
N PRO A 213 12.07 15.92 -10.87
CA PRO A 213 11.61 16.86 -11.87
C PRO A 213 11.02 16.16 -13.11
N GLY A 214 9.83 16.61 -13.53
CA GLY A 214 9.07 16.00 -14.64
C GLY A 214 8.35 14.69 -14.28
N GLY A 215 8.53 14.18 -13.06
CA GLY A 215 7.92 12.94 -12.57
C GLY A 215 6.71 13.16 -11.67
N PHE A 216 6.45 12.19 -10.80
CA PHE A 216 5.37 12.26 -9.82
C PHE A 216 5.87 12.86 -8.51
N ARG A 217 5.23 13.91 -8.02
CA ARG A 217 5.59 14.57 -6.76
C ARG A 217 4.57 14.28 -5.67
N HIS A 218 5.04 13.81 -4.52
CA HIS A 218 4.17 13.69 -3.37
C HIS A 218 3.81 15.05 -2.75
N LYS A 219 2.64 15.14 -2.12
CA LYS A 219 2.20 16.37 -1.45
C LYS A 219 3.03 16.65 -0.18
N ALA A 220 3.84 17.70 -0.23
CA ALA A 220 4.63 18.21 0.90
C ALA A 220 3.77 18.39 2.18
N PRO A 221 4.36 18.31 3.39
CA PRO A 221 5.80 18.22 3.69
C PRO A 221 6.38 16.80 3.68
N TYR A 222 7.70 16.71 3.48
CA TYR A 222 8.53 15.49 3.55
C TYR A 222 9.88 15.81 4.22
N PRO A 223 10.59 14.81 4.79
CA PRO A 223 10.20 13.39 4.88
C PRO A 223 9.04 13.15 5.86
N ARG A 224 8.23 12.12 5.59
CA ARG A 224 7.20 11.62 6.52
C ARG A 224 7.68 10.29 7.09
N GLN A 225 7.27 9.98 8.31
CA GLN A 225 7.49 8.65 8.87
C GLN A 225 6.75 7.61 8.02
N ILE A 226 7.43 6.50 7.72
CA ILE A 226 6.87 5.38 6.96
C ILE A 226 7.02 4.12 7.81
N PRO A 227 5.92 3.43 8.15
CA PRO A 227 4.52 3.87 8.01
C PRO A 227 4.21 5.09 8.90
N PRO A 228 3.12 5.84 8.63
CA PRO A 228 2.72 6.95 9.51
C PRO A 228 2.48 6.46 10.95
N ASN A 229 2.86 7.27 11.94
CA ASN A 229 2.79 6.93 13.37
C ASN A 229 1.40 7.03 14.00
N ILE A 230 0.39 7.50 13.26
CA ILE A 230 -0.97 7.62 13.78
C ILE A 230 -1.59 6.22 13.85
N LYS A 231 -1.85 5.75 15.06
CA LYS A 231 -2.49 4.46 15.35
C LYS A 231 -3.98 4.63 15.63
N PRO A 232 -4.85 3.73 15.13
CA PRO A 232 -6.25 3.71 15.53
C PRO A 232 -6.40 3.23 16.99
N PRO A 233 -7.55 3.47 17.65
CA PRO A 233 -7.94 2.77 18.86
C PRO A 233 -7.85 1.26 18.63
N SER A 234 -7.10 0.58 19.49
CA SER A 234 -6.79 -0.84 19.34
C SER A 234 -7.14 -1.68 20.58
N SER A 235 -7.74 -1.06 21.59
CA SER A 235 -8.15 -1.74 22.82
C SER A 235 -9.38 -1.09 23.44
N GLU A 236 -10.05 -1.81 24.33
CA GLU A 236 -11.17 -1.28 25.13
C GLU A 236 -10.75 -0.06 25.96
N ASN A 237 -9.49 0.00 26.40
CA ASN A 237 -8.97 1.15 27.16
C ASN A 237 -8.92 2.43 26.30
N ASP A 238 -8.82 2.30 24.98
CA ASP A 238 -8.84 3.45 24.06
C ASP A 238 -10.28 3.95 23.79
N ILE A 239 -11.30 3.16 24.13
CA ILE A 239 -12.72 3.38 23.82
C ILE A 239 -13.55 3.25 25.10
N GLN A 240 -13.71 4.35 25.83
CA GLN A 240 -14.42 4.39 27.11
C GLN A 240 -15.67 5.25 27.04
N VAL A 241 -16.73 4.80 27.72
CA VAL A 241 -18.01 5.54 27.79
C VAL A 241 -17.79 6.91 28.43
N ASN A 242 -18.47 7.94 27.92
CA ASN A 242 -18.40 9.32 28.40
C ASN A 242 -16.98 9.91 28.44
N THR A 243 -16.06 9.38 27.62
CA THR A 243 -14.66 9.80 27.57
C THR A 243 -14.26 10.03 26.11
N PRO A 244 -13.48 11.09 25.79
CA PRO A 244 -12.91 11.23 24.45
C PRO A 244 -12.06 10.02 24.05
N LEU A 245 -12.00 9.70 22.76
CA LEU A 245 -11.11 8.66 22.25
C LEU A 245 -9.65 8.97 22.60
N ALA A 246 -8.92 7.98 23.12
CA ALA A 246 -7.52 8.14 23.49
C ALA A 246 -6.58 8.31 22.29
N LYS A 247 -7.03 7.86 21.10
CA LYS A 247 -6.30 7.90 19.82
C LYS A 247 -7.18 8.46 18.71
N ALA A 248 -6.56 8.88 17.61
CA ALA A 248 -7.28 9.34 16.43
C ALA A 248 -8.17 8.22 15.85
N PRO A 249 -9.42 8.49 15.42
CA PRO A 249 -10.35 7.44 14.99
C PRO A 249 -9.92 6.69 13.72
N LEU A 250 -8.93 7.23 13.01
CA LEU A 250 -8.31 6.69 11.81
C LEU A 250 -6.81 6.53 12.04
N GLY A 251 -6.19 5.54 11.40
CA GLY A 251 -4.77 5.32 11.54
C GLY A 251 -4.22 4.20 10.66
N TRP A 252 -2.97 3.85 10.90
CA TRP A 252 -2.20 2.90 10.11
C TRP A 252 -1.67 1.79 11.03
N PRO A 253 -2.36 0.64 11.10
CA PRO A 253 -1.84 -0.53 11.80
C PRO A 253 -0.52 -1.01 11.18
N THR A 254 0.42 -1.40 12.04
CA THR A 254 1.76 -1.86 11.60
C THR A 254 2.14 -3.21 12.19
N ARG A 255 1.38 -3.66 13.19
CA ARG A 255 1.59 -4.90 13.90
C ARG A 255 0.24 -5.41 14.43
N PRO A 256 0.12 -6.71 14.76
CA PRO A 256 -1.14 -7.28 15.25
C PRO A 256 -1.75 -6.56 16.46
N GLU A 257 -0.91 -5.96 17.32
CA GLU A 257 -1.34 -5.22 18.51
C GLU A 257 -2.01 -3.87 18.19
N ASP A 258 -1.88 -3.41 16.94
CA ASP A 258 -2.57 -2.21 16.45
C ASP A 258 -3.98 -2.54 15.92
N LEU A 259 -4.40 -3.81 15.91
CA LEU A 259 -5.74 -4.21 15.48
C LEU A 259 -6.80 -3.84 16.53
N ALA A 260 -7.98 -3.40 16.08
CA ALA A 260 -9.10 -3.01 16.91
C ALA A 260 -9.94 -4.21 17.35
N LEU A 261 -9.36 -5.04 18.21
CA LEU A 261 -9.95 -6.26 18.76
C LEU A 261 -10.05 -6.18 20.28
N ASP A 262 -11.09 -6.79 20.85
CA ASP A 262 -11.17 -7.00 22.30
C ASP A 262 -10.27 -8.16 22.76
N ARG A 263 -10.32 -8.48 24.06
CA ARG A 263 -9.49 -9.54 24.67
C ARG A 263 -9.80 -10.93 24.12
N ASP A 264 -11.00 -11.14 23.59
CA ASP A 264 -11.46 -12.40 22.99
C ASP A 264 -11.23 -12.42 21.47
N GLY A 265 -10.63 -11.37 20.91
CA GLY A 265 -10.34 -11.25 19.48
C GLY A 265 -11.53 -10.81 18.63
N LYS A 266 -12.61 -10.30 19.23
CA LYS A 266 -13.79 -9.82 18.51
C LYS A 266 -13.62 -8.35 18.09
N PRO A 267 -14.16 -7.93 16.94
CA PRO A 267 -14.05 -6.53 16.49
C PRO A 267 -14.65 -5.53 17.49
N LEU A 268 -13.86 -4.50 17.84
CA LEU A 268 -14.31 -3.38 18.68
C LEU A 268 -15.21 -2.41 17.92
N ARG A 269 -15.05 -2.29 16.61
CA ARG A 269 -15.78 -1.34 15.76
C ARG A 269 -16.88 -2.03 14.97
N ILE A 270 -18.05 -1.39 14.89
CA ILE A 270 -19.19 -1.87 14.08
C ILE A 270 -18.84 -2.02 12.59
N ASP A 271 -17.94 -1.18 12.06
CA ASP A 271 -17.47 -1.26 10.68
C ASP A 271 -16.41 -2.35 10.44
N LYS A 272 -15.96 -3.01 11.51
CA LYS A 272 -14.88 -4.02 11.52
C LYS A 272 -13.55 -3.55 10.91
N ALA A 273 -13.34 -2.23 10.78
CA ALA A 273 -12.05 -1.71 10.34
C ALA A 273 -10.95 -2.05 11.37
N TYR A 274 -9.73 -2.29 10.87
CA TYR A 274 -8.56 -2.65 11.67
C TYR A 274 -8.68 -4.01 12.37
N THR A 275 -9.42 -4.94 11.79
CA THR A 275 -9.51 -6.34 12.26
C THR A 275 -8.69 -7.26 11.36
N TRP A 276 -8.62 -8.56 11.67
CA TRP A 276 -8.04 -9.54 10.74
C TRP A 276 -8.76 -9.60 9.39
N GLU A 277 -10.04 -9.25 9.33
CA GLU A 277 -10.82 -9.16 8.09
C GLU A 277 -10.39 -7.94 7.26
N HIS A 278 -10.08 -6.83 7.93
CA HIS A 278 -9.79 -5.54 7.31
C HIS A 278 -8.61 -4.79 7.96
N PRO A 279 -7.40 -5.36 7.94
CA PRO A 279 -6.30 -4.86 8.76
C PRO A 279 -5.72 -3.53 8.26
N LEU A 280 -5.90 -3.21 6.98
CA LEU A 280 -5.33 -2.02 6.33
C LEU A 280 -6.39 -0.97 5.97
N ALA A 281 -7.52 -0.93 6.68
CA ALA A 281 -8.62 0.00 6.45
C ALA A 281 -8.32 1.41 7.00
N ALA A 282 -7.30 2.09 6.47
CA ALA A 282 -6.77 3.35 6.99
C ALA A 282 -7.79 4.50 7.16
N HIS A 283 -8.93 4.43 6.46
CA HIS A 283 -10.03 5.39 6.52
C HIS A 283 -11.31 4.81 7.12
N GLY A 284 -11.23 3.68 7.82
CA GLY A 284 -12.41 2.94 8.29
C GLY A 284 -13.19 2.31 7.13
N LEU A 285 -14.33 1.69 7.45
CA LEU A 285 -15.21 1.03 6.48
C LEU A 285 -16.65 1.48 6.65
N MET A 286 -16.89 2.79 6.53
CA MET A 286 -18.21 3.38 6.74
C MET A 286 -19.32 2.66 5.97
N HIS A 287 -19.06 2.21 4.74
CA HIS A 287 -20.03 1.49 3.91
C HIS A 287 -20.54 0.16 4.52
N ASN A 288 -19.84 -0.40 5.52
CA ASN A 288 -20.26 -1.62 6.22
C ASN A 288 -21.16 -1.35 7.43
N VAL A 289 -21.22 -0.12 7.95
CA VAL A 289 -21.87 0.20 9.23
C VAL A 289 -23.34 -0.22 9.27
N ILE A 290 -24.13 0.19 8.27
CA ILE A 290 -25.59 -0.08 8.25
C ILE A 290 -25.85 -1.59 8.12
N THR A 291 -25.13 -2.27 7.23
CA THR A 291 -25.26 -3.72 7.03
C THR A 291 -24.89 -4.49 8.30
N ASN A 292 -23.81 -4.12 8.96
CA ASN A 292 -23.35 -4.77 10.20
C ASN A 292 -24.30 -4.50 11.37
N ALA A 293 -24.84 -3.28 11.48
CA ALA A 293 -25.84 -2.93 12.47
C ALA A 293 -27.13 -3.78 12.32
N VAL A 294 -27.62 -3.95 11.09
CA VAL A 294 -28.80 -4.79 10.81
C VAL A 294 -28.54 -6.28 11.07
N LYS A 295 -27.31 -6.74 10.89
CA LYS A 295 -26.90 -8.11 11.23
C LYS A 295 -26.66 -8.32 12.73
N GLY A 296 -26.41 -7.25 13.49
CA GLY A 296 -25.95 -7.34 14.86
C GLY A 296 -24.52 -7.91 14.97
N ASP A 297 -23.68 -7.68 13.96
CA ASP A 297 -22.35 -8.27 13.84
C ASP A 297 -21.29 -7.17 13.64
N PRO A 298 -20.39 -6.92 14.60
CA PRO A 298 -20.13 -7.72 15.81
C PRO A 298 -21.17 -7.56 16.94
N TYR A 299 -22.00 -6.53 16.91
CA TYR A 299 -23.01 -6.25 17.92
C TYR A 299 -24.14 -5.39 17.34
N SER A 300 -25.28 -5.33 18.03
CA SER A 300 -26.35 -4.38 17.70
C SER A 300 -26.01 -2.97 18.19
N ILE A 301 -26.64 -1.98 17.57
CA ILE A 301 -26.62 -0.58 18.02
C ILE A 301 -28.06 -0.13 18.27
N ASP A 302 -28.27 0.72 19.27
CA ASP A 302 -29.57 1.35 19.50
C ASP A 302 -29.74 2.64 18.69
N THR A 303 -28.63 3.32 18.40
CA THR A 303 -28.60 4.67 17.84
C THR A 303 -27.55 4.75 16.74
N LEU A 304 -27.95 5.28 15.58
CA LEU A 304 -27.04 5.65 14.50
C LEU A 304 -27.18 7.15 14.23
N MET A 305 -26.07 7.89 14.32
CA MET A 305 -26.01 9.29 13.91
C MET A 305 -25.22 9.42 12.61
N ILE A 306 -25.82 10.10 11.63
CA ILE A 306 -25.20 10.41 10.34
C ILE A 306 -25.14 11.93 10.22
N PHE A 307 -23.93 12.46 10.05
CA PHE A 307 -23.68 13.90 9.96
C PHE A 307 -23.05 14.26 8.62
N MET A 308 -23.70 15.14 7.86
CA MET A 308 -23.24 15.64 6.55
C MET A 308 -22.79 14.53 5.59
N ALA A 309 -23.52 13.41 5.58
CA ALA A 309 -23.22 12.25 4.76
C ALA A 309 -24.52 11.60 4.30
N ASN A 310 -24.50 10.98 3.12
CA ASN A 310 -25.66 10.29 2.57
C ASN A 310 -25.32 8.82 2.26
N MET A 311 -25.37 8.02 3.31
CA MET A 311 -24.97 6.61 3.24
C MET A 311 -25.98 5.73 2.52
N SER A 312 -27.22 6.18 2.29
CA SER A 312 -28.19 5.45 1.45
C SER A 312 -28.01 5.70 -0.05
N TRP A 313 -27.19 6.68 -0.44
CA TRP A 313 -26.96 7.04 -1.84
C TRP A 313 -25.49 6.99 -2.27
N ASN A 314 -24.63 7.83 -1.71
CA ASN A 314 -23.29 8.11 -2.28
C ASN A 314 -22.16 7.28 -1.67
N SER A 315 -22.39 6.71 -0.48
CA SER A 315 -21.40 5.95 0.29
C SER A 315 -21.81 4.49 0.50
N THR A 316 -22.76 4.03 -0.32
CA THR A 316 -23.24 2.65 -0.35
C THR A 316 -22.79 1.97 -1.64
N MET A 317 -22.35 0.73 -1.51
CA MET A 317 -22.04 -0.13 -2.64
C MET A 317 -23.31 -0.77 -3.24
N ASN A 318 -24.46 -0.63 -2.56
CA ASN A 318 -25.78 -1.09 -2.98
C ASN A 318 -26.88 -0.18 -2.41
N THR A 319 -27.29 0.83 -3.17
CA THR A 319 -28.25 1.87 -2.74
C THR A 319 -29.59 1.30 -2.30
N MET A 320 -30.12 0.33 -3.05
CA MET A 320 -31.44 -0.24 -2.79
C MET A 320 -31.47 -1.08 -1.51
N GLU A 321 -30.48 -1.95 -1.33
CA GLU A 321 -30.39 -2.83 -0.17
C GLU A 321 -30.13 -2.03 1.12
N VAL A 322 -29.27 -1.01 1.07
CA VAL A 322 -29.02 -0.15 2.25
C VAL A 322 -30.29 0.59 2.69
N ARG A 323 -31.11 1.06 1.75
CA ARG A 323 -32.42 1.68 2.08
C ARG A 323 -33.40 0.69 2.70
N GLN A 324 -33.37 -0.57 2.28
CA GLN A 324 -34.15 -1.64 2.91
C GLN A 324 -33.63 -1.93 4.33
N HIS A 325 -32.30 -1.98 4.51
CA HIS A 325 -31.65 -2.18 5.81
C HIS A 325 -32.03 -1.11 6.83
N LEU A 326 -32.06 0.17 6.44
CA LEU A 326 -32.48 1.27 7.32
C LEU A 326 -33.94 1.12 7.81
N ASN A 327 -34.78 0.35 7.09
CA ASN A 327 -36.17 0.07 7.45
C ASN A 327 -36.39 -1.35 7.98
N ALA A 328 -35.32 -2.14 8.14
CA ALA A 328 -35.44 -3.54 8.51
C ALA A 328 -35.95 -3.70 9.94
N LYS A 329 -36.84 -4.67 10.13
CA LYS A 329 -37.45 -5.01 11.42
C LYS A 329 -37.06 -6.42 11.85
N ASP A 330 -37.06 -6.66 13.15
CA ASP A 330 -36.90 -7.99 13.74
C ASP A 330 -38.24 -8.78 13.76
N GLU A 331 -38.20 -9.99 14.31
CA GLU A 331 -39.37 -10.88 14.42
C GLU A 331 -40.48 -10.31 15.31
N ASN A 332 -40.15 -9.35 16.19
CA ASN A 332 -41.09 -8.65 17.06
C ASN A 332 -41.64 -7.36 16.42
N GLY A 333 -41.27 -7.07 15.17
CA GLY A 333 -41.69 -5.88 14.43
C GLY A 333 -40.97 -4.59 14.85
N GLN A 334 -39.91 -4.68 15.66
CA GLN A 334 -39.09 -3.54 16.07
C GLN A 334 -38.01 -3.24 15.03
N PHE A 335 -37.64 -1.98 14.84
CA PHE A 335 -36.56 -1.62 13.92
C PHE A 335 -35.23 -2.17 14.43
N LYS A 336 -34.43 -2.76 13.52
CA LYS A 336 -33.11 -3.29 13.84
C LYS A 336 -32.07 -2.20 14.14
N ILE A 337 -32.32 -0.97 13.66
CA ILE A 337 -31.64 0.25 14.08
C ILE A 337 -32.73 1.14 14.70
N PRO A 338 -32.94 1.10 16.03
CA PRO A 338 -34.10 1.71 16.68
C PRO A 338 -34.19 3.23 16.53
N PHE A 339 -33.07 3.94 16.57
CA PHE A 339 -33.04 5.39 16.53
C PHE A 339 -32.00 5.90 15.51
N LEU A 340 -32.47 6.69 14.54
CA LEU A 340 -31.64 7.28 13.49
C LEU A 340 -31.66 8.81 13.61
N VAL A 341 -30.48 9.41 13.74
CA VAL A 341 -30.30 10.86 13.75
C VAL A 341 -29.61 11.27 12.46
N ILE A 342 -30.28 12.05 11.63
CA ILE A 342 -29.70 12.60 10.39
C ILE A 342 -29.52 14.10 10.60
N CYS A 343 -28.27 14.55 10.54
CA CYS A 343 -27.92 15.96 10.62
C CYS A 343 -27.28 16.39 9.30
N ASP A 344 -28.09 17.01 8.45
CA ASP A 344 -27.69 17.45 7.12
C ASP A 344 -28.39 18.77 6.80
N ALA A 345 -27.87 19.50 5.80
CA ALA A 345 -28.47 20.74 5.32
C ALA A 345 -29.79 20.49 4.57
N PHE A 346 -30.00 19.26 4.07
CA PHE A 346 -31.17 18.88 3.28
C PHE A 346 -31.76 17.55 3.77
N GLN A 347 -33.07 17.38 3.59
CA GLN A 347 -33.71 16.07 3.72
C GLN A 347 -33.35 15.22 2.49
N SER A 348 -32.36 14.34 2.63
CA SER A 348 -31.85 13.46 1.57
C SER A 348 -32.56 12.09 1.56
N GLU A 349 -32.05 11.12 0.80
CA GLU A 349 -32.64 9.80 0.54
C GLU A 349 -32.71 8.84 1.76
N MET A 350 -32.25 9.26 2.94
CA MET A 350 -32.19 8.45 4.18
C MET A 350 -33.41 8.61 5.07
#